data_AF-A0A336KXJ9-F1
#
_entry.id   AF-A0A336KXJ9-F1
#
_cell.length_a   1.000
_cell.length_b   1.000
_cell.length_c   1.000
_cell.angle_alpha   90.00
_cell.angle_beta   90.00
_cell.angle_gamma   90.00
#
_symmetry.space_group_name_H-M   'P 1'
#
loop_
_entity.id
_entity.type
_entity.pdbx_description
1 polymer ?
#
loop_
_entity_poly.entity_id
_entity_poly.type
_entity_poly.pdbx_seq_one_letter_code
_entity_poly.pdbx_strand_id
1 'polypeptide(L)'
;MKSQFYQKNDHNKPQVIGLFLYITGLLLGYMIPVASAAQTMNFSYVTGCAEANVDPACLKCGIRGCMKCPNLILVDDRRCVDDCPTGYTEIWSSAPDYMGRICYPVGLSGSFLTALVGVTLGAILCFTMLLVAASLIRKKHRRRLIRNVLIDDKITRHDFLRQLSELRPQSEYFLQMLNDTRRQIRKLHLSGDSEAASIYNPVIRDLAKILILLNKPVELLHEPPHDWNRL
;
A
#
# COMPACT_ATOMS: atom_id res chain seq x y z
N MET A 1 16.95 37.51 -5.17
CA MET A 1 16.44 37.24 -3.80
C MET A 1 15.04 36.60 -3.89
N LYS A 2 14.93 35.33 -4.32
CA LYS A 2 13.65 34.56 -4.37
C LYS A 2 13.85 33.06 -4.65
N SER A 3 14.93 32.48 -4.15
CA SER A 3 15.33 31.09 -4.37
C SER A 3 15.05 30.14 -3.19
N GLN A 4 14.00 30.39 -2.39
CA GLN A 4 13.75 29.61 -1.16
C GLN A 4 12.38 28.91 -1.02
N PHE A 5 11.50 28.94 -2.02
CA PHE A 5 10.15 28.34 -1.87
C PHE A 5 9.92 26.98 -2.55
N TYR A 6 10.95 26.35 -3.12
CA TYR A 6 10.82 25.04 -3.79
C TYR A 6 11.45 23.86 -3.04
N GLN A 7 11.71 24.00 -1.74
CA GLN A 7 12.37 22.95 -0.96
C GLN A 7 11.68 22.67 0.38
N LYS A 8 10.35 22.46 0.34
CA LYS A 8 9.64 21.99 1.54
C LYS A 8 8.45 21.12 1.17
N ASN A 9 8.71 19.90 0.68
CA ASN A 9 7.79 18.75 0.82
C ASN A 9 8.36 17.37 0.40
N ASP A 10 9.67 17.15 0.48
CA ASP A 10 10.25 15.79 0.37
C ASP A 10 10.44 15.10 1.74
N HIS A 11 10.03 15.72 2.84
CA HIS A 11 10.21 15.16 4.18
C HIS A 11 9.23 14.04 4.58
N ASN A 12 8.22 13.74 3.76
CA ASN A 12 7.26 12.66 4.02
C ASN A 12 7.36 11.49 3.01
N LYS A 13 8.37 11.53 2.15
CA LYS A 13 8.72 10.42 1.24
C LYS A 13 9.41 9.24 1.95
N PRO A 14 10.24 9.42 3.00
CA PRO A 14 10.88 8.28 3.67
C PRO A 14 9.94 7.55 4.63
N GLN A 15 8.86 8.18 5.12
CA GLN A 15 7.97 7.53 6.09
C GLN A 15 7.01 6.51 5.46
N VAL A 16 6.46 6.79 4.28
CA VAL A 16 5.52 5.85 3.64
C VAL A 16 6.25 4.67 3.00
N ILE A 17 7.41 4.93 2.37
CA ILE A 17 8.24 3.86 1.79
C ILE A 17 8.91 3.07 2.91
N GLY A 18 9.38 3.74 3.96
CA GLY A 18 9.91 3.09 5.17
C GLY A 18 8.88 2.23 5.87
N LEU A 19 7.62 2.69 6.01
CA LEU A 19 6.54 1.89 6.59
C LEU A 19 6.13 0.72 5.68
N PHE A 20 6.15 0.91 4.35
CA PHE A 20 5.88 -0.17 3.39
C PHE A 20 6.99 -1.23 3.40
N LEU A 21 8.26 -0.82 3.45
CA LEU A 21 9.43 -1.69 3.59
C LEU A 21 9.51 -2.34 4.98
N TYR A 22 9.06 -1.65 6.03
CA TYR A 22 8.99 -2.19 7.38
C TYR A 22 7.87 -3.21 7.53
N ILE A 23 6.69 -2.97 6.93
CA ILE A 23 5.57 -3.92 6.94
C ILE A 23 5.85 -5.11 6.01
N THR A 24 6.40 -4.88 4.82
CA THR A 24 6.84 -5.98 3.93
C THR A 24 8.04 -6.72 4.51
N GLY A 25 8.96 -6.04 5.19
CA GLY A 25 10.09 -6.62 5.92
C GLY A 25 9.67 -7.38 7.18
N LEU A 26 8.63 -6.94 7.90
CA LEU A 26 8.00 -7.72 8.98
C LEU A 26 7.29 -8.94 8.40
N LEU A 27 6.53 -8.80 7.32
CA LEU A 27 5.85 -9.93 6.67
C LEU A 27 6.85 -10.94 6.05
N LEU A 28 7.96 -10.47 5.48
CA LEU A 28 9.05 -11.31 4.96
C LEU A 28 9.93 -11.89 6.08
N GLY A 29 10.12 -11.15 7.19
CA GLY A 29 10.80 -11.63 8.39
C GLY A 29 9.99 -12.65 9.19
N TYR A 30 8.65 -12.59 9.13
CA TYR A 30 7.75 -13.66 9.57
C TYR A 30 7.67 -14.82 8.55
N MET A 31 8.20 -14.65 7.34
CA MET A 31 8.26 -15.66 6.27
C MET A 31 9.70 -16.15 6.03
N ILE A 32 10.43 -16.46 7.11
CA ILE A 32 11.55 -17.40 7.08
C ILE A 32 11.48 -18.30 8.32
N PRO A 33 11.46 -19.62 8.12
CA PRO A 33 10.36 -20.37 7.55
C PRO A 33 9.42 -20.80 8.70
N VAL A 34 8.10 -20.62 8.59
CA VAL A 34 7.27 -21.74 9.04
C VAL A 34 7.48 -22.77 7.95
N ALA A 35 8.62 -23.45 8.06
CA ALA A 35 8.86 -24.70 7.39
C ALA A 35 7.57 -25.45 7.62
N SER A 36 6.96 -25.87 6.53
CA SER A 36 5.96 -26.91 6.50
C SER A 36 6.04 -27.71 7.78
N ALA A 37 5.16 -27.41 8.74
CA ALA A 37 4.67 -28.45 9.59
C ALA A 37 3.78 -29.29 8.65
N ALA A 38 4.43 -29.98 7.71
CA ALA A 38 4.21 -31.40 7.59
C ALA A 38 4.23 -31.85 9.04
N GLN A 39 3.03 -31.95 9.61
CA GLN A 39 2.80 -32.76 10.77
C GLN A 39 3.28 -34.13 10.29
N THR A 40 4.57 -34.38 10.52
CA THR A 40 5.06 -35.71 10.76
C THR A 40 4.21 -36.10 11.96
N MET A 41 3.09 -36.74 11.65
CA MET A 41 2.42 -37.62 12.57
C MET A 41 3.51 -38.60 12.94
N ASN A 42 4.27 -38.28 14.01
CA ASN A 42 5.00 -39.27 14.75
C ASN A 42 3.92 -40.15 15.34
N PHE A 43 3.44 -41.05 14.49
CA PHE A 43 2.75 -42.25 14.91
C PHE A 43 3.82 -43.06 15.62
N SER A 44 4.07 -42.68 16.87
CA SER A 44 4.66 -43.60 17.82
C SER A 44 3.69 -44.76 17.83
N TYR A 45 4.06 -45.83 17.15
CA TYR A 45 3.40 -47.12 17.26
C TYR A 45 3.72 -47.58 18.68
N VAL A 46 3.02 -47.01 19.66
CA VAL A 46 3.03 -47.48 21.03
C VAL A 46 2.36 -48.84 20.91
N THR A 47 3.19 -49.88 20.84
CA THR A 47 2.78 -51.26 21.03
C THR A 47 1.92 -51.30 22.29
N GLY A 48 0.65 -51.64 22.10
CA GLY A 48 -0.35 -51.69 23.16
C GLY A 48 0.19 -52.41 24.39
N CYS A 49 -0.03 -51.80 25.55
CA CYS A 49 0.33 -52.31 26.89
C CYS A 49 1.60 -53.17 26.94
N ALA A 50 2.73 -52.65 26.47
CA ALA A 50 4.03 -53.26 26.76
C ALA A 50 4.40 -52.96 28.23
N GLU A 51 3.91 -53.83 29.13
CA GLU A 51 4.41 -54.29 30.44
C GLU A 51 5.09 -53.34 31.45
N ALA A 52 5.18 -52.03 31.23
CA ALA A 52 5.86 -51.10 32.15
C ALA A 52 5.05 -49.88 32.61
N ASN A 53 3.89 -49.57 32.01
CA ASN A 53 3.10 -48.36 32.35
C ASN A 53 1.59 -48.60 32.19
N VAL A 54 1.04 -49.59 32.89
CA VAL A 54 -0.41 -49.80 32.91
C VAL A 54 -0.88 -49.62 34.35
N ASP A 55 -1.81 -48.68 34.55
CA ASP A 55 -2.52 -48.57 35.82
C ASP A 55 -3.13 -49.93 36.17
N PRO A 56 -2.95 -50.44 37.39
CA PRO A 56 -3.52 -51.72 37.80
C PRO A 56 -5.07 -51.75 37.74
N ALA A 57 -5.70 -50.57 37.62
CA ALA A 57 -7.13 -50.39 37.46
C ALA A 57 -7.64 -50.55 36.00
N CYS A 58 -6.78 -50.80 35.02
CA CYS A 58 -7.21 -50.96 33.62
C CYS A 58 -7.92 -52.30 33.39
N LEU A 59 -9.18 -52.26 32.92
CA LEU A 59 -10.00 -53.45 32.70
C LEU A 59 -9.84 -54.04 31.29
N LYS A 60 -9.44 -53.24 30.30
CA LYS A 60 -9.31 -53.69 28.91
C LYS A 60 -8.29 -52.82 28.18
N CYS A 61 -7.32 -53.42 27.49
CA CYS A 61 -6.29 -52.70 26.75
C CYS A 61 -6.48 -52.80 25.23
N GLY A 62 -6.33 -51.68 24.52
CA GLY A 62 -6.30 -51.59 23.07
C GLY A 62 -4.89 -51.33 22.53
N ILE A 63 -4.78 -51.23 21.21
CA ILE A 63 -3.49 -51.05 20.51
C ILE A 63 -2.79 -49.76 20.96
N ARG A 64 -3.55 -48.74 21.38
CA ARG A 64 -3.02 -47.42 21.77
C ARG A 64 -2.89 -47.23 23.28
N GLY A 65 -3.25 -48.21 24.11
CA GLY A 65 -3.24 -48.10 25.60
C GLY A 65 -4.55 -48.59 26.24
N CYS A 66 -4.81 -48.23 27.50
CA CYS A 66 -6.04 -48.64 28.18
C CYS A 66 -7.29 -48.13 27.44
N MET A 67 -8.25 -49.02 27.18
CA MET A 67 -9.52 -48.69 26.52
C MET A 67 -10.73 -48.73 27.45
N LYS A 68 -10.63 -49.36 28.63
CA LYS A 68 -11.72 -49.43 29.61
C LYS A 68 -11.19 -49.34 31.04
N CYS A 69 -11.74 -48.41 31.82
CA CYS A 69 -11.46 -48.21 33.25
C CYS A 69 -12.75 -48.38 34.07
N PRO A 70 -12.66 -48.59 35.40
CA PRO A 70 -13.82 -48.71 36.28
C PRO A 70 -14.62 -47.41 36.39
N ASN A 71 -13.93 -46.26 36.48
CA ASN A 71 -14.54 -44.96 36.69
C ASN A 71 -14.40 -44.06 35.46
N LEU A 72 -13.28 -43.33 35.30
CA LEU A 72 -13.04 -42.44 34.17
C LEU A 72 -11.67 -42.69 33.53
N ILE A 73 -11.55 -42.31 32.25
CA ILE A 73 -10.30 -42.40 31.46
C ILE A 73 -9.82 -41.01 31.08
N LEU A 74 -8.56 -40.67 31.32
CA LEU A 74 -7.96 -39.44 30.80
C LEU A 74 -7.55 -39.63 29.33
N VAL A 75 -8.10 -38.79 28.43
CA VAL A 75 -7.93 -38.98 26.97
C VAL A 75 -6.47 -38.90 26.50
N ASP A 76 -5.68 -38.01 27.11
CA ASP A 76 -4.31 -37.74 26.66
C ASP A 76 -3.32 -38.83 27.10
N ASP A 77 -3.38 -39.23 28.38
CA ASP A 77 -2.45 -40.19 28.98
C ASP A 77 -2.96 -41.65 28.98
N ARG A 78 -4.24 -41.87 28.66
CA ARG A 78 -4.92 -43.19 28.70
C ARG A 78 -4.85 -43.91 30.05
N ARG A 79 -4.76 -43.13 31.13
CA ARG A 79 -4.77 -43.60 32.53
C ARG A 79 -6.17 -43.63 33.13
N CYS A 80 -6.37 -44.48 34.13
CA CYS A 80 -7.63 -44.57 34.85
C CYS A 80 -7.62 -43.59 36.02
N VAL A 81 -8.65 -42.74 36.12
CA VAL A 81 -8.79 -41.76 37.20
C VAL A 81 -10.19 -41.84 37.80
N ASP A 82 -10.30 -41.52 39.09
CA ASP A 82 -11.58 -41.48 39.78
C ASP A 82 -12.34 -40.16 39.56
N ASP A 83 -11.61 -39.05 39.41
CA ASP A 83 -12.16 -37.71 39.13
C ASP A 83 -11.31 -36.98 38.04
N CYS A 84 -11.96 -36.09 37.26
CA CYS A 84 -11.26 -35.34 36.21
C CYS A 84 -10.37 -34.21 36.79
N PRO A 85 -9.12 -34.06 36.32
CA PRO A 85 -8.25 -32.96 36.74
C PRO A 85 -8.76 -31.60 36.22
N THR A 86 -8.29 -30.51 36.84
CA THR A 86 -8.67 -29.14 36.45
C THR A 86 -8.34 -28.87 34.99
N GLY A 87 -9.32 -28.39 34.22
CA GLY A 87 -9.16 -28.22 32.77
C GLY A 87 -9.63 -29.41 31.94
N TYR A 88 -10.25 -30.41 32.56
CA TYR A 88 -10.95 -31.50 31.88
C TYR A 88 -12.40 -31.59 32.35
N THR A 89 -13.29 -32.07 31.48
CA THR A 89 -14.70 -32.32 31.78
C THR A 89 -15.04 -33.78 31.55
N GLU A 90 -15.92 -34.32 32.38
CA GLU A 90 -16.49 -35.65 32.22
C GLU A 90 -17.48 -35.65 31.04
N ILE A 91 -17.27 -36.56 30.08
CA ILE A 91 -18.22 -36.83 29.00
C ILE A 91 -18.31 -38.35 28.76
N TRP A 92 -19.45 -38.80 28.25
CA TRP A 92 -19.59 -40.19 27.80
C TRP A 92 -19.01 -40.35 26.40
N SER A 93 -18.06 -41.28 26.23
CA SER A 93 -17.49 -41.56 24.90
C SER A 93 -18.24 -42.68 24.21
N SER A 94 -18.64 -42.45 22.96
CA SER A 94 -19.15 -43.48 22.03
C SER A 94 -18.09 -43.98 21.05
N ALA A 95 -16.85 -43.51 21.19
CA ALA A 95 -15.76 -43.87 20.30
C ALA A 95 -15.32 -45.34 20.52
N PRO A 96 -14.93 -46.07 19.47
CA PRO A 96 -14.47 -47.46 19.62
C PRO A 96 -13.16 -47.57 20.41
N ASP A 97 -12.40 -46.48 20.49
CA ASP A 97 -11.09 -46.41 21.15
C ASP A 97 -11.18 -46.21 22.68
N TYR A 98 -12.36 -45.85 23.21
CA TYR A 98 -12.60 -45.61 24.65
C TYR A 98 -13.98 -46.09 25.04
N MET A 99 -14.08 -46.99 26.02
CA MET A 99 -15.36 -47.52 26.48
C MET A 99 -15.70 -46.93 27.86
N GLY A 100 -16.69 -46.04 27.92
CA GLY A 100 -17.25 -45.50 29.16
C GLY A 100 -17.11 -43.97 29.30
N ARG A 101 -16.95 -43.51 30.53
CA ARG A 101 -16.75 -42.09 30.87
C ARG A 101 -15.30 -41.69 30.66
N ILE A 102 -15.10 -40.53 30.04
CA ILE A 102 -13.77 -39.99 29.76
C ILE A 102 -13.66 -38.55 30.25
N CYS A 103 -12.45 -38.15 30.60
CA CYS A 103 -12.08 -36.77 30.89
C CYS A 103 -11.54 -36.13 29.61
N TYR A 104 -12.30 -35.20 29.03
CA TYR A 104 -11.94 -34.48 27.80
C TYR A 104 -11.42 -33.09 28.13
N PRO A 105 -10.32 -32.61 27.53
CA PRO A 105 -9.76 -31.30 27.86
C PRO A 105 -10.76 -30.20 27.47
N VAL A 106 -11.10 -29.32 28.42
CA VAL A 106 -11.86 -28.09 28.17
C VAL A 106 -10.95 -27.00 27.59
N GLY A 107 -10.41 -27.29 26.41
CA GLY A 107 -9.65 -26.34 25.59
C GLY A 107 -10.40 -26.05 24.29
N LEU A 108 -10.35 -24.80 23.82
CA LEU A 108 -10.86 -24.43 22.50
C LEU A 108 -10.25 -25.37 21.45
N SER A 109 -11.06 -26.14 20.72
CA SER A 109 -10.54 -27.16 19.81
C SER A 109 -9.53 -26.56 18.82
N GLY A 110 -8.47 -27.29 18.49
CA GLY A 110 -7.43 -26.82 17.57
C GLY A 110 -7.96 -26.33 16.22
N SER A 111 -9.13 -26.82 15.81
CA SER A 111 -9.87 -26.38 14.63
C SER A 111 -10.35 -24.93 14.75
N PHE A 112 -10.86 -24.50 15.92
CA PHE A 112 -11.26 -23.11 16.16
C PHE A 112 -10.07 -22.17 16.19
N LEU A 113 -8.95 -22.59 16.79
CA LEU A 113 -7.71 -21.81 16.81
C LEU A 113 -7.15 -21.62 15.39
N THR A 114 -7.16 -22.67 14.59
CA THR A 114 -6.72 -22.60 13.18
C THR A 114 -7.60 -21.66 12.36
N ALA A 115 -8.93 -21.74 12.53
CA ALA A 115 -9.87 -20.86 11.86
C ALA A 115 -9.67 -19.39 12.26
N LEU A 116 -9.43 -19.11 13.54
CA LEU A 116 -9.22 -17.75 14.06
C LEU A 116 -7.94 -17.12 13.50
N VAL A 117 -6.85 -17.89 13.40
CA VAL A 117 -5.59 -17.42 12.81
C VAL A 117 -5.76 -17.10 11.32
N GLY A 118 -6.54 -17.90 10.58
CA GLY A 118 -6.83 -17.62 9.17
C GLY A 118 -7.62 -16.32 8.96
N VAL A 119 -8.66 -16.09 9.77
CA VAL A 119 -9.50 -14.89 9.67
C VAL A 119 -8.71 -13.62 10.01
N THR A 120 -7.89 -13.68 11.05
CA THR A 120 -7.08 -12.52 11.50
C THR A 120 -6.04 -12.13 10.44
N LEU A 121 -5.33 -13.09 9.86
CA LEU A 121 -4.37 -12.81 8.78
C LEU A 121 -5.06 -12.23 7.54
N GLY A 122 -6.19 -12.81 7.14
CA GLY A 122 -6.98 -12.33 6.00
C GLY A 122 -7.51 -10.91 6.20
N ALA A 123 -7.99 -10.58 7.40
CA ALA A 123 -8.45 -9.24 7.73
C ALA A 123 -7.32 -8.21 7.62
N ILE A 124 -6.14 -8.51 8.16
CA ILE A 124 -4.98 -7.60 8.11
C ILE A 124 -4.56 -7.34 6.65
N LEU A 125 -4.48 -8.38 5.81
CA LEU A 125 -4.17 -8.22 4.39
C LEU A 125 -5.23 -7.42 3.64
N CYS A 126 -6.51 -7.61 3.97
CA CYS A 126 -7.61 -6.85 3.37
C CYS A 126 -7.54 -5.36 3.74
N PHE A 127 -7.37 -5.04 5.03
CA PHE A 127 -7.28 -3.65 5.48
C PHE A 127 -6.07 -2.91 4.92
N THR A 128 -4.91 -3.58 4.83
CA THR A 128 -3.71 -2.98 4.24
C THR A 128 -3.91 -2.62 2.77
N MET A 129 -4.50 -3.52 1.96
CA MET A 129 -4.83 -3.23 0.57
C MET A 129 -5.80 -2.04 0.41
N LEU A 130 -6.85 -1.98 1.23
CA LEU A 130 -7.82 -0.89 1.21
C LEU A 130 -7.19 0.46 1.57
N LEU A 131 -6.33 0.49 2.59
CA LEU A 131 -5.63 1.71 3.01
C LEU A 131 -4.69 2.22 1.91
N VAL A 132 -3.97 1.32 1.24
CA VAL A 132 -3.09 1.67 0.12
C VAL A 132 -3.91 2.25 -1.02
N ALA A 133 -4.96 1.57 -1.46
CA ALA A 133 -5.84 2.05 -2.52
C ALA A 133 -6.44 3.44 -2.19
N ALA A 134 -6.98 3.61 -0.98
CA ALA A 134 -7.52 4.89 -0.51
C ALA A 134 -6.45 5.99 -0.49
N SER A 135 -5.23 5.68 -0.05
CA SER A 135 -4.13 6.64 -0.02
C SER A 135 -3.69 7.09 -1.43
N LEU A 136 -3.67 6.17 -2.40
CA LEU A 136 -3.33 6.46 -3.79
C LEU A 136 -4.41 7.31 -4.45
N ILE A 137 -5.69 6.97 -4.21
CA ILE A 137 -6.83 7.75 -4.72
C ILE A 137 -6.82 9.15 -4.12
N ARG A 138 -6.67 9.30 -2.80
CA ARG A 138 -6.59 10.62 -2.14
C ARG A 138 -5.41 11.45 -2.65
N LYS A 139 -4.23 10.84 -2.83
CA LYS A 139 -3.06 11.53 -3.42
C LYS A 139 -3.33 11.97 -4.85
N LYS A 140 -3.93 11.11 -5.68
CA LYS A 140 -4.30 11.41 -7.07
C LYS A 140 -5.33 12.53 -7.13
N HIS A 141 -6.33 12.50 -6.27
CA HIS A 141 -7.37 13.52 -6.19
C HIS A 141 -6.80 14.87 -5.75
N ARG A 142 -5.93 14.89 -4.74
CA ARG A 142 -5.25 16.12 -4.28
C ARG A 142 -4.37 16.73 -5.36
N ARG A 143 -3.63 15.91 -6.13
CA ARG A 143 -2.81 16.40 -7.25
C ARG A 143 -3.66 16.98 -8.38
N ARG A 144 -4.81 16.35 -8.68
CA ARG A 144 -5.77 16.87 -9.67
C ARG A 144 -6.39 18.18 -9.21
N LEU A 145 -6.79 18.28 -7.94
CA LEU A 145 -7.35 19.51 -7.38
C LEU A 145 -6.33 20.65 -7.43
N ILE A 146 -5.10 20.43 -6.97
CA ILE A 146 -4.05 21.46 -7.01
C ILE A 146 -3.75 21.88 -8.46
N ARG A 147 -3.69 20.93 -9.40
CA ARG A 147 -3.51 21.24 -10.82
C ARG A 147 -4.67 22.04 -11.37
N ASN A 148 -5.90 21.66 -11.06
CA ASN A 148 -7.10 22.35 -11.51
C ASN A 148 -7.15 23.76 -10.92
N VAL A 149 -6.86 23.94 -9.64
CA VAL A 149 -6.79 25.27 -9.00
C VAL A 149 -5.67 26.12 -9.62
N LEU A 150 -4.52 25.56 -9.96
CA LEU A 150 -3.44 26.29 -10.64
C LEU A 150 -3.79 26.69 -12.08
N ILE A 151 -4.65 25.92 -12.75
CA ILE A 151 -5.13 26.21 -14.12
C ILE A 151 -6.37 27.12 -14.08
N ASP A 152 -7.16 27.07 -13.00
CA ASP A 152 -8.40 27.80 -12.75
C ASP A 152 -8.18 29.10 -11.97
N ASP A 153 -6.94 29.61 -11.90
CA ASP A 153 -6.72 31.05 -11.82
C ASP A 153 -7.14 31.63 -13.17
N LYS A 154 -8.47 31.67 -13.39
CA LYS A 154 -9.12 32.33 -14.52
C LYS A 154 -8.73 33.80 -14.43
N ILE A 155 -7.64 34.16 -15.10
CA ILE A 155 -7.11 35.51 -15.07
C ILE A 155 -8.24 36.46 -15.44
N THR A 156 -8.59 37.34 -14.51
CA THR A 156 -9.72 38.22 -14.76
C THR A 156 -9.33 39.17 -15.88
N ARG A 157 -10.32 39.60 -16.69
CA ARG A 157 -10.10 40.61 -17.74
C ARG A 157 -9.30 41.81 -17.24
N HIS A 158 -9.60 42.25 -16.01
CA HIS A 158 -8.92 43.35 -15.36
C HIS A 158 -7.43 43.06 -15.12
N ASP A 159 -7.09 41.88 -14.61
CA ASP A 159 -5.70 41.49 -14.35
C ASP A 159 -4.90 41.33 -15.65
N PHE A 160 -5.52 40.78 -16.70
CA PHE A 160 -4.93 40.72 -18.03
C PHE A 160 -4.59 42.13 -18.57
N LEU A 161 -5.55 43.06 -18.51
CA LEU A 161 -5.34 44.43 -19.00
C LEU A 161 -4.29 45.18 -18.17
N ARG A 162 -4.21 44.92 -16.86
CA ARG A 162 -3.19 45.47 -15.98
C ARG A 162 -1.79 44.93 -16.31
N GLN A 163 -1.66 43.63 -16.54
CA GLN A 163 -0.38 43.06 -16.98
C GLN A 163 0.01 43.60 -18.36
N LEU A 164 -0.93 43.66 -19.30
CA LEU A 164 -0.66 44.17 -20.65
C LEU A 164 -0.23 45.65 -20.65
N SER A 165 -0.81 46.48 -19.78
CA SER A 165 -0.39 47.88 -19.66
C SER A 165 1.00 48.03 -19.05
N GLU A 166 1.40 47.13 -18.15
CA GLU A 166 2.76 47.06 -17.59
C GLU A 166 3.79 46.57 -18.63
N LEU A 167 3.41 45.66 -19.54
CA LEU A 167 4.27 45.16 -20.61
C LEU A 167 4.40 46.14 -21.79
N ARG A 168 3.46 47.06 -21.99
CA ARG A 168 3.47 48.04 -23.09
C ARG A 168 4.75 48.88 -23.20
N PRO A 169 5.33 49.45 -22.13
CA PRO A 169 6.61 50.17 -22.23
C PRO A 169 7.81 49.26 -22.59
N GLN A 170 7.68 47.93 -22.46
CA GLN A 170 8.72 46.97 -22.79
C GLN A 170 8.65 46.44 -24.23
N SER A 171 7.76 46.97 -25.09
CA SER A 171 7.58 46.53 -26.47
C SER A 171 8.87 46.51 -27.28
N GLU A 172 9.72 47.53 -27.10
CA GLU A 172 11.02 47.65 -27.78
C GLU A 172 11.96 46.50 -27.41
N TYR A 173 11.94 46.06 -26.15
CA TYR A 173 12.76 44.95 -25.68
C TYR A 173 12.32 43.61 -26.30
N PHE A 174 11.01 43.36 -26.39
CA PHE A 174 10.48 42.18 -27.06
C PHE A 174 10.81 42.17 -28.57
N LEU A 175 10.77 43.34 -29.21
CA LEU A 175 11.13 43.50 -30.62
C LEU A 175 12.63 43.22 -30.83
N GLN A 176 13.48 43.71 -29.95
CA GLN A 176 14.91 43.42 -29.97
C GLN A 176 15.19 41.92 -29.80
N MET A 177 14.55 41.28 -28.82
CA MET A 177 14.68 39.84 -28.60
C MET A 177 14.22 39.01 -29.80
N LEU A 178 13.15 39.44 -30.48
CA LEU A 178 12.67 38.81 -31.70
C LEU A 178 13.71 38.91 -32.83
N ASN A 179 14.31 40.08 -33.01
CA ASN A 179 15.35 40.30 -34.01
C ASN A 179 16.61 39.48 -33.72
N ASP A 180 17.04 39.41 -32.45
CA ASP A 180 18.17 38.60 -32.03
C ASP A 180 17.92 37.11 -32.26
N THR A 181 16.72 36.63 -31.92
CA THR A 181 16.33 35.22 -32.14
C THR A 181 16.30 34.89 -33.63
N ARG A 182 15.73 35.76 -34.47
CA ARG A 182 15.76 35.60 -35.93
C ARG A 182 17.20 35.58 -36.48
N ARG A 183 18.08 36.41 -35.93
CA ARG A 183 19.50 36.43 -36.31
C ARG A 183 20.20 35.13 -35.90
N GLN A 184 19.91 34.59 -34.71
CA GLN A 184 20.44 33.29 -34.27
C GLN A 184 19.99 32.15 -35.18
N ILE A 185 18.71 32.09 -35.54
CA ILE A 185 18.19 31.09 -36.48
C ILE A 185 18.88 31.16 -37.84
N ARG A 186 19.06 32.36 -38.40
CA ARG A 186 19.80 32.52 -39.67
C ARG A 186 21.23 32.01 -39.56
N LYS A 187 21.93 32.27 -38.45
CA LYS A 187 23.30 31.76 -38.22
C LYS A 187 23.34 30.23 -38.17
N LEU A 188 22.36 29.59 -37.51
CA LEU A 188 22.27 28.13 -37.40
C LEU A 188 21.93 27.48 -38.75
N HIS A 189 21.06 28.09 -39.55
CA HIS A 189 20.84 27.60 -40.91
C HIS A 189 22.09 27.73 -41.79
N LEU A 190 22.89 28.79 -41.61
CA LEU A 190 24.17 28.95 -42.31
C LEU A 190 25.23 27.94 -41.84
N SER A 191 25.18 27.46 -40.59
CA SER A 191 26.05 26.38 -40.10
C SER A 191 25.59 24.97 -40.51
N GLY A 192 24.39 24.84 -41.09
CA GLY A 192 23.78 23.57 -41.47
C GLY A 192 22.91 22.92 -40.38
N ASP A 193 22.84 23.51 -39.19
CA ASP A 193 22.15 22.95 -38.01
C ASP A 193 20.66 23.35 -37.97
N SER A 194 19.90 22.85 -38.95
CA SER A 194 18.46 23.17 -39.06
C SER A 194 17.62 22.61 -37.89
N GLU A 195 18.08 21.54 -37.25
CA GLU A 195 17.45 21.00 -36.04
C GLU A 195 17.62 21.96 -34.86
N ALA A 196 18.82 22.50 -34.65
CA ALA A 196 19.09 23.49 -33.62
C ALA A 196 18.29 24.78 -33.85
N ALA A 197 18.12 25.19 -35.12
CA ALA A 197 17.28 26.33 -35.49
C ALA A 197 15.79 26.11 -35.09
N SER A 198 15.30 24.87 -35.19
CA SER A 198 13.90 24.55 -34.89
C SER A 198 13.52 24.72 -33.41
N ILE A 199 14.49 24.63 -32.50
CA ILE A 199 14.33 24.81 -31.04
C ILE A 199 13.86 26.24 -30.72
N TYR A 200 14.19 27.22 -31.56
CA TYR A 200 13.82 28.62 -31.36
C TYR A 200 12.42 28.97 -31.89
N ASN A 201 11.76 28.09 -32.64
CA ASN A 201 10.44 28.34 -33.23
C ASN A 201 9.34 28.68 -32.19
N PRO A 202 9.26 28.01 -31.02
CA PRO A 202 8.31 28.38 -29.97
C PRO A 202 8.56 29.81 -29.45
N VAL A 203 9.83 30.18 -29.22
CA VAL A 203 10.21 31.51 -28.72
C VAL A 203 9.78 32.61 -29.69
N ILE A 204 10.01 32.44 -31.00
CA ILE A 204 9.56 33.40 -32.01
C ILE A 204 8.03 33.53 -32.03
N ARG A 205 7.33 32.40 -31.91
CA ARG A 205 5.87 32.38 -31.89
C ARG A 205 5.32 33.16 -30.70
N ASP A 206 5.90 32.97 -29.53
CA ASP A 206 5.45 33.60 -28.29
C ASP A 206 5.78 35.10 -28.29
N LEU A 207 6.99 35.48 -28.72
CA LEU A 207 7.37 36.89 -28.93
C LEU A 207 6.46 37.60 -29.93
N ALA A 208 6.16 36.94 -31.06
CA ALA A 208 5.24 37.50 -32.07
C ALA A 208 3.82 37.68 -31.51
N LYS A 209 3.31 36.70 -30.76
CA LYS A 209 1.99 36.79 -30.10
C LYS A 209 1.94 37.95 -29.11
N ILE A 210 2.95 38.10 -28.25
CA ILE A 210 3.02 39.21 -27.28
C ILE A 210 3.05 40.55 -28.02
N LEU A 211 3.90 40.70 -29.04
CA LEU A 211 3.98 41.95 -29.82
C LEU A 211 2.66 42.30 -30.52
N ILE A 212 1.95 41.31 -31.05
CA ILE A 212 0.62 41.50 -31.64
C ILE A 212 -0.37 41.98 -30.58
N LEU A 213 -0.35 41.39 -29.37
CA LEU A 213 -1.23 41.78 -28.27
C LEU A 213 -0.91 43.21 -27.78
N LEU A 214 0.37 43.57 -27.70
CA LEU A 214 0.82 44.90 -27.29
C LEU A 214 0.40 46.00 -28.29
N ASN A 215 0.42 45.69 -29.58
CA ASN A 215 0.01 46.62 -30.64
C ASN A 215 -1.51 46.70 -30.82
N LYS A 216 -2.30 45.85 -30.15
CA LYS A 216 -3.75 45.86 -30.24
C LYS A 216 -4.34 46.92 -29.30
N PRO A 217 -5.26 47.78 -29.78
CA PRO A 217 -5.95 48.72 -28.90
C PRO A 217 -6.84 47.98 -27.88
N VAL A 218 -6.98 48.58 -26.69
CA VAL A 218 -7.58 47.94 -25.50
C VAL A 218 -9.07 47.64 -25.71
N GLU A 219 -9.74 48.43 -26.54
CA GLU A 219 -11.16 48.30 -26.89
C GLU A 219 -11.46 47.02 -27.68
N LEU A 220 -10.45 46.52 -28.41
CA LEU A 220 -10.55 45.31 -29.23
C LEU A 220 -10.14 44.03 -28.48
N LEU A 221 -9.68 44.15 -27.24
CA LEU A 221 -9.37 43.03 -26.37
C LEU A 221 -10.55 42.83 -25.44
N HIS A 222 -11.43 41.85 -25.71
CA HIS A 222 -12.62 41.53 -24.90
C HIS A 222 -12.37 40.40 -23.88
N GLU A 223 -11.46 39.47 -24.19
CA GLU A 223 -11.11 38.35 -23.33
C GLU A 223 -9.61 38.06 -23.44
N PRO A 224 -8.92 37.67 -22.36
CA PRO A 224 -7.55 37.18 -22.44
C PRO A 224 -7.46 35.96 -23.37
N PRO A 225 -6.40 35.83 -24.19
CA PRO A 225 -6.17 34.60 -24.95
C PRO A 225 -6.09 33.38 -24.02
N HIS A 226 -6.63 32.24 -24.46
CA HIS A 226 -6.67 31.00 -23.66
C HIS A 226 -5.28 30.55 -23.17
N ASP A 227 -4.24 30.87 -23.93
CA ASP A 227 -2.85 30.52 -23.61
C ASP A 227 -2.08 31.64 -22.88
N TRP A 228 -2.73 32.71 -22.40
CA TRP A 228 -2.05 33.85 -21.78
C TRP A 228 -1.13 33.45 -20.60
N ASN A 229 -1.61 32.56 -19.72
CA ASN A 229 -0.82 32.09 -18.56
C ASN A 229 0.40 31.23 -18.95
N ARG A 230 0.56 30.90 -20.23
CA ARG A 230 1.63 30.04 -20.75
C ARG A 230 2.67 30.80 -21.58
N LEU A 231 2.36 32.03 -22.00
CA LEU A 231 3.24 32.95 -22.72
C LEU A 231 4.24 33.60 -21.75
#